data_AF-T0M9I3-F1
#
_entry.id   AF-T0M9I3-F1
#
_cell.length_a   1.000
_cell.length_b   1.000
_cell.length_c   1.000
_cell.angle_alpha   90.00
_cell.angle_beta   90.00
_cell.angle_gamma   90.00
#
_symmetry.space_group_name_H-M   'P 1'
#
loop_
_entity.id
_entity.type
_entity.pdbx_description
1 polymer ?
#
loop_
_entity_poly.entity_id
_entity_poly.type
_entity_poly.pdbx_seq_one_letter_code
_entity_poly.pdbx_strand_id
1 'polypeptide(L)'
;MEMCLYDLIDKFIIIFYNNKNVLEIFEWNNNDDKIESFEIKSKLIPSRVELTIAFKNDRNLFKLSDNLIKLLNKQTDTKSNVIGSLYTYIVKNELLDRKDYSVTLNNELKKAFGIETNVIKFTDINKLVDFCLGPIDDLVIDITRSLVTDIPIEVDDLYQQPKIHNKDVYLLERKIDTLLEIKNNLIKRCKVLEEFSKNPINYINKWVCLDLEEFYNKSIVFRDEEVQKLMYEILKEVI
;
A
#
# COMPACT_ATOMS: atom_id res chain seq x y z
N MET A 1 -4.26 10.89 -11.65
CA MET A 1 -3.17 11.88 -11.55
C MET A 1 -2.03 11.23 -12.33
N GLU A 2 -1.75 11.72 -13.52
CA GLU A 2 -0.59 11.24 -14.29
C GLU A 2 0.65 11.76 -13.56
N MET A 3 1.51 10.83 -13.11
CA MET A 3 2.74 11.17 -12.42
C MET A 3 3.80 11.40 -13.49
N CYS A 4 4.42 12.58 -13.50
CA CYS A 4 5.49 12.89 -14.43
C CYS A 4 6.81 12.33 -13.91
N LEU A 5 7.74 11.95 -14.79
CA LEU A 5 9.08 11.49 -14.39
C LEU A 5 9.78 12.50 -13.49
N TYR A 6 9.61 13.80 -13.77
CA TYR A 6 10.23 14.88 -12.99
C TYR A 6 9.73 14.98 -11.55
N ASP A 7 8.54 14.45 -11.25
CA ASP A 7 8.03 14.38 -9.88
C ASP A 7 8.87 13.43 -9.02
N LEU A 8 9.49 12.42 -9.66
CA LEU A 8 10.30 11.38 -9.02
C LEU A 8 11.79 11.73 -8.92
N ILE A 9 12.26 12.72 -9.69
CA ILE A 9 13.66 13.13 -9.68
C ILE A 9 13.87 14.10 -8.51
N ASP A 10 14.88 13.85 -7.70
CA ASP A 10 15.31 14.77 -6.64
C ASP A 10 16.31 15.80 -7.21
N LYS A 11 17.26 15.29 -7.99
CA LYS A 11 18.35 16.08 -8.56
C LYS A 11 18.83 15.44 -9.86
N PHE A 12 19.34 16.25 -10.77
CA PHE A 12 20.21 15.72 -11.82
C PHE A 12 21.42 16.62 -12.05
N ILE A 13 22.49 16.00 -12.52
CA ILE A 13 23.74 16.64 -12.89
C ILE A 13 24.04 16.28 -14.35
N ILE A 14 24.38 17.28 -15.15
CA ILE A 14 24.86 17.07 -16.51
C ILE A 14 26.31 17.52 -16.57
N ILE A 15 27.19 16.62 -17.01
CA ILE A 15 28.63 16.86 -17.11
C ILE A 15 29.07 16.77 -18.56
N PHE A 16 29.70 17.83 -19.04
CA PHE A 16 30.27 17.92 -20.37
C PHE A 16 31.75 17.58 -20.32
N TYR A 17 32.18 16.64 -21.17
CA TYR A 17 33.55 16.15 -21.23
C TYR A 17 34.20 16.43 -22.59
N ASN A 18 35.49 16.76 -22.56
CA ASN A 18 36.40 16.65 -23.69
C ASN A 18 37.44 15.58 -23.40
N ASN A 19 37.32 14.43 -24.05
CA ASN A 19 38.07 13.21 -23.73
C ASN A 19 37.91 12.83 -22.25
N LYS A 20 38.93 13.08 -21.42
CA LYS A 20 38.91 12.79 -19.97
C LYS A 20 38.76 14.05 -19.09
N ASN A 21 38.72 15.23 -19.69
CA ASN A 21 38.65 16.49 -18.96
C ASN A 21 37.20 16.96 -18.88
N VAL A 22 36.78 17.35 -17.68
CA VAL A 22 35.50 18.03 -17.46
C VAL A 22 35.60 19.45 -18.02
N LEU A 23 34.64 19.82 -18.86
CA LEU A 23 34.50 21.16 -19.42
C LEU A 23 33.55 22.01 -18.58
N GLU A 24 32.31 21.53 -18.42
CA GLU A 24 31.23 22.24 -17.75
C GLU A 24 30.37 21.25 -16.96
N ILE A 25 29.79 21.74 -15.87
CA ILE A 25 28.89 20.99 -15.00
C ILE A 25 27.63 21.84 -14.81
N PHE A 26 26.48 21.22 -15.03
CA PHE A 26 25.17 21.80 -14.77
C PHE A 26 24.48 20.96 -13.70
N GLU A 27 23.90 21.61 -12.72
CA GLU A 27 23.17 20.97 -11.64
C GLU A 27 21.77 21.55 -11.54
N TRP A 28 20.80 20.67 -11.39
CA TRP A 28 19.43 21.04 -11.06
C TRP A 28 18.96 20.24 -9.85
N ASN A 29 18.26 20.93 -8.96
CA ASN A 29 17.62 20.36 -7.78
C ASN A 29 16.13 20.63 -7.88
N ASN A 30 15.33 19.64 -7.49
CA ASN A 30 13.88 19.73 -7.58
C ASN A 30 13.33 20.68 -6.52
N ASN A 31 13.10 21.92 -6.93
CA ASN A 31 12.53 22.99 -6.11
C ASN A 31 11.20 23.53 -6.66
N ASP A 32 10.72 23.02 -7.81
CA ASP A 32 9.56 23.57 -8.52
C ASP A 32 8.76 22.44 -9.20
N ASP A 33 7.46 22.37 -8.91
CA ASP A 33 6.60 21.20 -9.18
C ASP A 33 6.08 21.12 -10.63
N LYS A 34 6.60 21.95 -11.56
CA LYS A 34 6.01 22.11 -12.91
C LYS A 34 7.04 22.21 -14.03
N ILE A 35 8.04 21.34 -14.00
CA ILE A 35 9.03 21.28 -15.07
C ILE A 35 8.82 20.02 -15.91
N GLU A 36 8.67 20.22 -17.22
CA GLU A 36 8.47 19.14 -18.20
C GLU A 36 9.67 18.94 -19.12
N SER A 37 10.62 19.88 -19.16
CA SER A 37 11.82 19.77 -19.99
C SER A 37 12.91 20.74 -19.57
N PHE A 38 14.14 20.44 -19.96
CA PHE A 38 15.32 21.29 -19.75
C PHE A 38 16.05 21.51 -21.08
N GLU A 39 16.41 22.76 -21.35
CA GLU A 39 17.26 23.12 -22.48
C GLU A 39 18.57 23.71 -21.94
N ILE A 40 19.70 23.10 -22.30
CA ILE A 40 21.04 23.59 -21.92
C ILE A 40 21.74 24.10 -23.17
N LYS A 41 22.18 25.36 -23.12
CA LYS A 41 22.97 25.99 -24.17
C LYS A 41 24.40 26.16 -23.68
N SER A 42 25.34 25.49 -24.33
CA SER A 42 26.77 25.71 -24.13
C SER A 42 27.41 26.25 -25.41
N LYS A 43 28.47 27.04 -25.25
CA LYS A 43 29.32 27.50 -26.34
C LYS A 43 30.39 26.48 -26.71
N LEU A 44 30.62 25.49 -25.85
CA LEU A 44 31.62 24.45 -26.02
C LEU A 44 30.98 23.24 -26.69
N ILE A 45 31.76 22.52 -27.50
CA ILE A 45 31.31 21.29 -28.18
C ILE A 45 31.89 20.10 -27.39
N PRO A 46 31.09 19.44 -26.53
CA PRO A 46 31.56 18.30 -25.76
C PRO A 46 31.76 17.07 -26.67
N SER A 47 32.77 16.27 -26.35
CA SER A 47 32.98 14.93 -26.95
C SER A 47 32.11 13.86 -26.32
N ARG A 48 31.71 14.06 -25.06
CA ARG A 48 30.82 13.19 -24.29
C ARG A 48 30.01 14.03 -23.31
N VAL A 49 28.73 13.68 -23.15
CA VAL A 49 27.80 14.26 -22.19
C VAL A 49 27.27 13.15 -21.31
N GLU A 50 27.46 13.30 -20.01
CA GLU A 50 26.95 12.38 -18.98
C GLU A 50 25.82 13.06 -18.21
N LEU A 51 24.73 12.34 -18.01
CA LEU A 51 23.61 12.73 -17.16
C LEU A 51 23.53 11.77 -15.99
N THR A 52 23.64 12.32 -14.80
CA THR A 52 23.46 11.61 -13.53
C THR A 52 22.15 12.06 -12.90
N ILE A 53 21.24 11.12 -12.63
CA ILE A 53 19.92 11.38 -12.06
C ILE A 53 19.84 10.73 -10.68
N ALA A 54 19.57 11.54 -9.66
CA ALA A 54 19.22 11.10 -8.33
C ALA A 54 17.69 11.12 -8.17
N PHE A 55 17.12 9.99 -7.78
CA PHE A 55 15.68 9.87 -7.55
C PHE A 55 15.32 10.16 -6.08
N LYS A 56 14.11 10.66 -5.85
CA LYS A 56 13.57 10.87 -4.50
C LYS A 56 13.47 9.54 -3.77
N ASN A 57 13.96 9.51 -2.54
CA ASN A 57 13.97 8.33 -1.70
C ASN A 57 12.99 8.45 -0.52
N ASP A 58 11.72 8.73 -0.81
CA ASP A 58 10.67 8.89 0.22
C ASP A 58 10.48 7.61 1.06
N ARG A 59 10.85 6.47 0.50
CA ARG A 59 10.74 5.15 1.12
C ARG A 59 11.90 4.82 2.06
N ASN A 60 12.95 5.65 2.11
CA ASN A 60 14.19 5.34 2.81
C ASN A 60 14.72 3.94 2.43
N LEU A 61 14.78 3.67 1.13
CA LEU A 61 15.44 2.52 0.56
C LEU A 61 16.96 2.70 0.66
N PHE A 62 17.68 1.62 0.90
CA PHE A 62 19.12 1.62 0.99
C PHE A 62 19.69 0.57 0.05
N LYS A 63 20.88 0.84 -0.49
CA LYS A 63 21.69 -0.15 -1.17
C LYS A 63 22.34 -1.05 -0.13
N LEU A 64 22.24 -2.37 -0.33
CA LEU A 64 22.87 -3.34 0.55
C LEU A 64 24.34 -3.55 0.15
N SER A 65 25.20 -3.88 1.12
CA SER A 65 26.57 -4.32 0.83
C SER A 65 26.59 -5.62 0.03
N ASP A 66 27.58 -5.83 -0.84
CA ASP A 66 27.66 -7.01 -1.72
C ASP A 66 27.53 -8.35 -0.97
N ASN A 67 28.06 -8.43 0.25
CA ASN A 67 27.97 -9.63 1.07
C ASN A 67 26.54 -9.84 1.61
N LEU A 68 25.85 -8.76 1.97
CA LEU A 68 24.46 -8.82 2.40
C LEU A 68 23.51 -9.11 1.23
N ILE A 69 23.82 -8.58 0.03
CA ILE A 69 23.13 -8.91 -1.23
C ILE A 69 23.21 -10.42 -1.47
N LYS A 70 24.40 -11.03 -1.36
CA LYS A 70 24.58 -12.47 -1.54
C LYS A 70 23.79 -13.30 -0.52
N LEU A 71 23.70 -12.83 0.72
CA LEU A 71 23.00 -13.53 1.81
C LEU A 71 21.47 -13.48 1.64
N LEU A 72 20.93 -12.30 1.34
CA LEU A 72 19.49 -12.04 1.31
C LEU A 72 18.88 -12.12 -0.09
N ASN A 73 19.71 -12.16 -1.12
CA ASN A 73 19.34 -12.09 -2.54
C ASN A 73 18.48 -10.86 -2.88
N LYS A 74 18.87 -9.70 -2.33
CA LYS A 74 18.21 -8.41 -2.52
C LYS A 74 19.26 -7.33 -2.74
N GLN A 75 19.08 -6.46 -3.73
CA GLN A 75 20.02 -5.37 -4.02
C GLN A 75 19.74 -4.11 -3.19
N THR A 76 18.46 -3.76 -3.06
CA THR A 76 17.97 -2.59 -2.33
C THR A 76 16.76 -2.95 -1.50
N ASP A 77 16.65 -2.41 -0.29
CA ASP A 77 15.45 -2.58 0.55
C ASP A 77 15.43 -1.53 1.67
N THR A 78 14.32 -1.44 2.41
CA THR A 78 14.23 -0.62 3.62
C THR A 78 14.97 -1.29 4.78
N LYS A 79 15.54 -0.49 5.69
CA LYS A 79 16.24 -1.02 6.88
C LYS A 79 15.39 -2.04 7.65
N SER A 80 14.10 -1.74 7.86
CA SER A 80 13.17 -2.63 8.55
C SER A 80 13.00 -3.98 7.85
N ASN A 81 12.87 -3.98 6.52
CA ASN A 81 12.74 -5.21 5.74
C ASN A 81 14.05 -6.03 5.71
N VAL A 82 15.21 -5.36 5.69
CA VAL A 82 16.51 -6.02 5.81
C VAL A 82 16.61 -6.76 7.15
N ILE A 83 16.28 -6.08 8.27
CA ILE A 83 16.28 -6.69 9.60
C ILE A 83 15.29 -7.86 9.67
N GLY A 84 14.09 -7.69 9.12
CA GLY A 84 13.09 -8.76 9.04
C GLY A 84 13.61 -9.98 8.25
N SER A 85 14.24 -9.74 7.10
CA SER A 85 14.82 -10.80 6.26
C SER A 85 15.97 -11.53 6.99
N LEU A 86 16.82 -10.78 7.70
CA LEU A 86 17.88 -11.33 8.55
C LEU A 86 17.31 -12.17 9.70
N TYR A 87 16.25 -11.71 10.36
CA TYR A 87 15.57 -12.49 11.39
C TYR A 87 15.03 -13.81 10.85
N THR A 88 14.35 -13.78 9.70
CA THR A 88 13.87 -15.00 9.04
C THR A 88 15.02 -15.95 8.72
N TYR A 89 16.15 -15.43 8.21
CA TYR A 89 17.33 -16.24 7.95
C TYR A 89 17.91 -16.86 9.23
N ILE A 90 18.06 -16.08 10.30
CA ILE A 90 18.59 -16.53 11.59
C ILE A 90 17.72 -17.64 12.19
N VAL A 91 16.40 -17.45 12.18
CA VAL A 91 15.45 -18.44 12.73
C VAL A 91 15.44 -19.71 11.88
N LYS A 92 15.45 -19.58 10.54
CA LYS A 92 15.46 -20.73 9.62
C LYS A 92 16.71 -21.61 9.79
N ASN A 93 17.84 -21.02 10.16
CA ASN A 93 19.09 -21.72 10.38
C ASN A 93 19.33 -22.09 11.86
N GLU A 94 18.32 -21.92 12.73
CA GLU A 94 18.39 -22.25 14.16
C GLU A 94 19.54 -21.54 14.91
N LEU A 95 19.88 -20.32 14.47
CA LEU A 95 21.03 -19.57 14.99
C LEU A 95 20.70 -18.71 16.22
N LEU A 96 19.42 -18.60 16.60
CA LEU A 96 18.95 -17.79 17.72
C LEU A 96 18.70 -18.66 18.95
N ASP A 97 19.40 -18.36 20.05
CA ASP A 97 19.03 -18.88 21.36
C ASP A 97 17.88 -18.02 21.93
N ARG A 98 16.76 -18.69 22.25
CA ARG A 98 15.54 -18.05 22.76
C ARG A 98 15.64 -17.65 24.23
N LYS A 99 16.62 -18.17 24.98
CA LYS A 99 16.75 -17.88 26.42
C LYS A 99 17.37 -16.51 26.68
N ASP A 100 18.38 -16.14 25.90
CA ASP A 100 19.15 -14.91 26.09
C ASP A 100 19.13 -13.98 24.86
N TYR A 101 18.43 -14.37 23.78
CA TYR A 101 18.41 -13.66 22.50
C TYR A 101 19.80 -13.49 21.88
N SER A 102 20.71 -14.43 22.15
CA SER A 102 22.00 -14.50 21.48
C SER A 102 21.88 -15.15 20.10
N VAL A 103 22.67 -14.66 19.16
CA VAL A 103 22.72 -15.14 17.78
C VAL A 103 24.11 -15.68 17.52
N THR A 104 24.18 -16.97 17.17
CA THR A 104 25.40 -17.61 16.72
C THR A 104 25.61 -17.31 15.24
N LEU A 105 26.69 -16.59 14.93
CA LEU A 105 26.98 -16.16 13.56
C LEU A 105 27.67 -17.29 12.80
N ASN A 106 27.00 -17.78 11.75
CA ASN A 106 27.62 -18.68 10.79
C ASN A 106 28.60 -17.92 9.87
N ASN A 107 29.38 -18.65 9.07
CA ASN A 107 30.40 -18.06 8.21
C ASN A 107 29.83 -17.02 7.23
N GLU A 108 28.59 -17.21 6.76
CA GLU A 108 27.94 -16.28 5.82
C GLU A 108 27.51 -14.98 6.52
N LEU A 109 26.95 -15.05 7.73
CA LEU A 109 26.63 -13.85 8.52
C LEU A 109 27.89 -13.08 8.94
N LYS A 110 28.96 -13.78 9.30
CA LYS A 110 30.26 -13.16 9.60
C LYS A 110 30.82 -12.39 8.42
N LYS A 111 30.79 -12.97 7.22
CA LYS A 111 31.17 -12.29 5.98
C LYS A 111 30.25 -11.12 5.67
N ALA A 112 28.94 -11.28 5.88
CA ALA A 112 27.94 -10.23 5.64
C ALA A 112 28.21 -8.98 6.50
N PHE A 113 28.48 -9.17 7.79
CA PHE A 113 28.75 -8.06 8.71
C PHE A 113 30.23 -7.66 8.80
N GLY A 114 31.15 -8.43 8.23
CA GLY A 114 32.59 -8.18 8.31
C GLY A 114 33.16 -8.35 9.73
N ILE A 115 32.58 -9.24 10.54
CA ILE A 115 32.99 -9.47 11.94
C ILE A 115 33.43 -10.92 12.16
N GLU A 116 34.43 -11.09 13.03
CA GLU A 116 34.97 -12.41 13.36
C GLU A 116 34.27 -13.07 14.56
N THR A 117 33.50 -12.28 15.33
CA THR A 117 32.81 -12.73 16.53
C THR A 117 31.85 -13.89 16.24
N ASN A 118 31.83 -14.89 17.12
CA ASN A 118 30.96 -16.06 16.96
C ASN A 118 29.53 -15.82 17.45
N VAL A 119 29.36 -14.97 18.46
CA VAL A 119 28.07 -14.76 19.13
C VAL A 119 27.85 -13.28 19.35
N ILE A 120 26.67 -12.79 19.01
CA ILE A 120 26.23 -11.40 19.26
C ILE A 120 24.85 -11.41 19.89
N LYS A 121 24.41 -10.30 20.49
CA LYS A 121 23.00 -10.15 20.87
C LYS A 121 22.17 -9.73 19.66
N PHE A 122 20.94 -10.22 19.57
CA PHE A 122 20.04 -9.83 18.49
C PHE A 122 19.82 -8.30 18.42
N THR A 123 19.85 -7.62 19.57
CA THR A 123 19.74 -6.15 19.65
C THR A 123 20.86 -5.39 18.92
N ASP A 124 22.03 -6.00 18.77
CA ASP A 124 23.19 -5.38 18.13
C ASP A 124 23.12 -5.46 16.59
N ILE A 125 22.26 -6.32 16.04
CA ILE A 125 22.06 -6.47 14.59
C ILE A 125 21.65 -5.14 13.95
N ASN A 126 20.80 -4.36 14.62
CA ASN A 126 20.38 -3.05 14.10
C ASN A 126 21.59 -2.14 13.79
N LYS A 127 22.59 -2.13 14.67
CA LYS A 127 23.80 -1.33 14.50
C LYS A 127 24.71 -1.92 13.42
N LEU A 128 24.84 -3.23 13.37
CA LEU A 128 25.63 -3.91 12.34
C LEU A 128 25.06 -3.68 10.94
N VAL A 129 23.74 -3.70 10.82
CA VAL A 129 23.03 -3.41 9.58
C VAL A 129 23.32 -1.98 9.12
N ASP A 130 23.37 -0.99 10.01
CA ASP A 130 23.68 0.40 9.63
C ASP A 130 25.01 0.55 8.89
N PHE A 131 26.03 -0.26 9.22
CA PHE A 131 27.31 -0.27 8.50
C PHE A 131 27.28 -1.01 7.16
N CYS A 132 26.22 -1.77 6.91
CA CYS A 132 26.02 -2.56 5.69
C CYS A 132 25.04 -1.90 4.71
N LEU A 133 24.49 -0.73 5.07
CA LEU A 133 23.56 0.03 4.25
C LEU A 133 24.26 1.27 3.68
N GLY A 134 24.18 1.44 2.37
CA GLY A 134 24.65 2.62 1.65
C GLY A 134 23.49 3.40 1.02
N PRO A 135 23.74 4.64 0.57
CA PRO A 135 22.79 5.35 -0.27
C PRO A 135 22.53 4.56 -1.57
N ILE A 136 21.35 4.76 -2.16
CA ILE A 136 21.02 4.20 -3.48
C ILE A 136 21.94 4.85 -4.51
N ASP A 137 22.37 4.06 -5.50
CA ASP A 137 23.18 4.59 -6.59
C ASP A 137 22.37 5.52 -7.49
N ASP A 138 22.99 6.60 -7.93
CA ASP A 138 22.43 7.47 -8.96
C ASP A 138 22.44 6.78 -10.34
N LEU A 139 21.47 7.11 -11.17
CA LEU A 139 21.40 6.62 -12.54
C LEU A 139 22.29 7.46 -13.44
N VAL A 140 23.29 6.83 -14.07
CA VAL A 140 24.24 7.50 -14.98
C VAL A 140 23.98 7.09 -16.43
N ILE A 141 23.75 8.07 -17.31
CA ILE A 141 23.42 7.89 -18.73
C ILE A 141 24.39 8.69 -19.60
N ASP A 142 24.96 8.07 -20.65
CA ASP A 142 25.72 8.77 -21.69
C ASP A 142 24.79 9.24 -22.81
N ILE A 143 24.40 10.52 -22.77
CA ILE A 143 23.46 11.14 -23.72
C ILE A 143 24.05 11.24 -25.12
N THR A 144 25.38 11.30 -25.25
CA THR A 144 26.05 11.42 -26.55
C THR A 144 25.71 10.27 -27.50
N ARG A 145 25.42 9.10 -26.93
CA ARG A 145 25.18 7.86 -27.67
C ARG A 145 23.72 7.47 -27.76
N SER A 146 22.87 8.04 -26.90
CA SER A 146 21.48 7.66 -26.76
C SER A 146 20.56 8.88 -26.87
N LEU A 147 19.71 8.90 -27.89
CA LEU A 147 18.67 9.91 -28.07
C LEU A 147 17.43 9.62 -27.21
N VAL A 148 17.20 8.35 -26.85
CA VAL A 148 16.05 7.88 -26.08
C VAL A 148 16.50 6.72 -25.20
N THR A 149 16.28 6.82 -23.89
CA THR A 149 16.65 5.79 -22.91
C THR A 149 15.45 5.43 -22.06
N ASP A 150 15.10 4.15 -22.01
CA ASP A 150 14.07 3.64 -21.11
C ASP A 150 14.66 3.51 -19.69
N ILE A 151 13.98 4.10 -18.71
CA ILE A 151 14.37 4.03 -17.31
C ILE A 151 13.37 3.12 -16.58
N PRO A 152 13.78 1.92 -16.14
CA PRO A 152 12.92 1.08 -15.32
C PRO A 152 12.78 1.71 -13.94
N ILE A 153 11.57 2.11 -13.58
CA ILE A 153 11.26 2.67 -12.27
C ILE A 153 10.23 1.76 -11.59
N GLU A 154 10.58 1.26 -10.42
CA GLU A 154 9.62 0.60 -9.54
C GLU A 154 8.84 1.66 -8.77
N VAL A 155 7.60 1.89 -9.20
CA VAL A 155 6.62 2.70 -8.46
C VAL A 155 5.62 1.72 -7.86
N ASP A 156 5.27 1.89 -6.58
CA ASP A 156 4.17 1.09 -6.02
C ASP A 156 2.88 1.54 -6.68
N ASP A 157 1.97 0.60 -6.87
CA ASP A 157 0.58 0.94 -7.07
C ASP A 157 0.11 1.84 -5.92
N LEU A 158 0.01 3.14 -6.19
CA LEU A 158 -0.65 4.14 -5.32
C LEU A 158 -2.11 3.75 -4.98
N TYR A 159 -2.62 2.67 -5.59
CA TYR A 159 -3.92 2.07 -5.35
C TYR A 159 -4.02 1.23 -4.06
N GLN A 160 -2.92 0.91 -3.37
CA GLN A 160 -2.98 0.09 -2.15
C GLN A 160 -3.06 0.86 -0.84
N GLN A 161 -2.85 2.18 -0.83
CA GLN A 161 -3.24 2.94 0.35
C GLN A 161 -4.77 3.07 0.33
N PRO A 162 -5.51 2.57 1.35
CA PRO A 162 -6.91 2.94 1.47
C PRO A 162 -6.92 4.45 1.54
N LYS A 163 -7.56 5.09 0.56
CA LYS A 163 -7.85 6.53 0.64
C LYS A 163 -8.59 6.71 1.95
N ILE A 164 -7.91 7.22 2.97
CA ILE A 164 -8.57 7.62 4.20
C ILE A 164 -9.40 8.81 3.79
N HIS A 165 -10.64 8.55 3.40
CA HIS A 165 -11.57 9.57 2.99
C HIS A 165 -11.65 10.57 4.15
N ASN A 166 -11.41 11.83 3.82
CA ASN A 166 -11.47 12.92 4.79
C ASN A 166 -12.82 12.83 5.53
N LYS A 167 -12.85 13.10 6.84
CA LYS A 167 -14.06 12.87 7.69
C LYS A 167 -15.33 13.50 7.10
N ASP A 168 -15.17 14.61 6.38
CA ASP A 168 -16.25 15.31 5.69
C ASP A 168 -16.86 14.50 4.54
N VAL A 169 -16.04 13.74 3.80
CA VAL A 169 -16.51 12.85 2.71
C VAL A 169 -17.36 11.73 3.29
N TYR A 170 -16.93 11.12 4.40
CA TYR A 170 -17.71 10.09 5.08
C TYR A 170 -19.06 10.63 5.62
N LEU A 171 -19.07 11.86 6.14
CA LEU A 171 -20.31 12.52 6.57
C LEU A 171 -21.25 12.79 5.39
N LEU A 172 -20.70 13.16 4.23
CA LEU A 172 -21.48 13.35 3.00
C LEU A 172 -22.06 12.02 2.49
N GLU A 173 -21.29 10.94 2.52
CA GLU A 173 -21.76 9.59 2.16
C GLU A 173 -22.92 9.14 3.06
N ARG A 174 -22.79 9.26 4.39
CA ARG A 174 -23.90 8.95 5.31
C ARG A 174 -25.15 9.80 5.04
N LYS A 175 -24.97 11.05 4.64
CA LYS A 175 -26.09 11.94 4.29
C LYS A 175 -26.78 11.48 3.01
N ILE A 176 -26.01 11.02 2.02
CA ILE A 176 -26.56 10.42 0.79
C ILE A 176 -27.40 9.20 1.13
N ASP A 177 -26.88 8.28 1.94
CA ASP A 177 -27.61 7.05 2.31
C ASP A 177 -28.92 7.36 3.04
N THR A 178 -28.88 8.29 3.99
CA THR A 178 -30.07 8.76 4.73
C THR A 178 -31.12 9.32 3.77
N LEU A 179 -30.70 10.14 2.79
CA LEU A 179 -31.61 10.72 1.81
C LEU A 179 -32.20 9.67 0.87
N LEU A 180 -31.43 8.65 0.49
CA LEU A 180 -31.92 7.52 -0.32
C LEU A 180 -32.97 6.71 0.43
N GLU A 181 -32.78 6.46 1.72
CA GLU A 181 -33.77 5.76 2.55
C GLU A 181 -35.07 6.56 2.67
N ILE A 182 -34.99 7.87 2.94
CA ILE A 182 -36.15 8.76 2.99
C ILE A 182 -36.89 8.75 1.65
N LYS A 183 -36.17 8.87 0.53
CA LYS A 183 -36.75 8.81 -0.82
C LYS A 183 -37.50 7.50 -1.04
N ASN A 184 -36.90 6.37 -0.69
CA ASN A 184 -37.52 5.05 -0.86
C ASN A 184 -38.80 4.91 -0.02
N ASN A 185 -38.78 5.41 1.22
CA ASN A 185 -39.94 5.41 2.10
C ASN A 185 -41.06 6.32 1.58
N LEU A 186 -40.72 7.48 1.02
CA LEU A 186 -41.68 8.36 0.37
C LEU A 186 -42.31 7.70 -0.87
N ILE A 187 -41.51 7.05 -1.73
CA ILE A 187 -42.02 6.33 -2.89
C ILE A 187 -43.00 5.23 -2.46
N LYS A 188 -42.69 4.45 -1.42
CA LYS A 188 -43.61 3.43 -0.88
C LYS A 188 -44.93 4.05 -0.41
N ARG A 189 -44.88 5.17 0.31
CA ARG A 189 -46.08 5.89 0.77
C ARG A 189 -46.91 6.44 -0.39
N CYS A 190 -46.26 7.03 -1.40
CA CYS A 190 -46.93 7.50 -2.61
C CYS A 190 -47.66 6.35 -3.31
N LYS A 191 -47.02 5.20 -3.49
CA LYS A 191 -47.67 4.01 -4.10
C LYS A 191 -48.90 3.56 -3.32
N VAL A 192 -48.82 3.50 -1.99
CA VAL A 192 -49.96 3.18 -1.13
C VAL A 192 -51.11 4.16 -1.35
N LEU A 193 -50.83 5.47 -1.35
CA LEU A 193 -51.85 6.50 -1.56
C LEU A 193 -52.44 6.45 -2.97
N GLU A 194 -51.63 6.15 -3.98
CA GLU A 194 -52.09 5.98 -5.37
C GLU A 194 -52.99 4.75 -5.52
N GLU A 195 -52.62 3.61 -4.92
CA GLU A 195 -53.45 2.40 -4.94
C GLU A 195 -54.79 2.64 -4.24
N PHE A 196 -54.76 3.29 -3.07
CA PHE A 196 -55.98 3.69 -2.36
C PHE A 196 -56.83 4.66 -3.18
N SER A 197 -56.24 5.68 -3.79
CA SER A 197 -56.96 6.68 -4.59
C SER A 197 -57.61 6.09 -5.84
N LYS A 198 -57.04 5.03 -6.42
CA LYS A 198 -57.59 4.38 -7.62
C LYS A 198 -58.81 3.52 -7.31
N ASN A 199 -58.78 2.76 -6.21
CA ASN A 199 -59.91 1.93 -5.80
C ASN A 199 -59.90 1.73 -4.27
N PRO A 200 -60.53 2.64 -3.51
CA PRO A 200 -60.42 2.65 -2.06
C PRO A 200 -61.11 1.43 -1.42
N ILE A 201 -62.23 0.97 -1.99
CA ILE A 201 -62.98 -0.18 -1.47
C ILE A 201 -62.14 -1.45 -1.59
N ASN A 202 -61.57 -1.71 -2.77
CA ASN A 202 -60.74 -2.89 -2.99
C ASN A 202 -59.42 -2.83 -2.19
N TYR A 203 -58.81 -1.65 -2.09
CA TYR A 203 -57.61 -1.46 -1.28
C TYR A 203 -57.87 -1.76 0.20
N ILE A 204 -58.95 -1.23 0.78
CA ILE A 204 -59.31 -1.48 2.19
C ILE A 204 -59.59 -2.98 2.40
N ASN A 205 -60.35 -3.62 1.51
CA ASN A 205 -60.63 -5.04 1.63
C ASN A 205 -59.34 -5.89 1.58
N LYS A 206 -58.44 -5.59 0.65
CA LYS A 206 -57.12 -6.25 0.56
C LYS A 206 -56.27 -6.00 1.80
N TRP A 207 -56.25 -4.77 2.31
CA TRP A 207 -55.47 -4.39 3.48
C TRP A 207 -55.99 -5.08 4.75
N VAL A 208 -57.31 -5.09 4.96
CA VAL A 208 -57.95 -5.79 6.08
C VAL A 208 -57.69 -7.30 6.00
N CYS A 209 -57.74 -7.92 4.82
CA CYS A 209 -57.42 -9.34 4.67
C CYS A 209 -55.95 -9.65 4.97
N LEU A 210 -55.01 -8.82 4.51
CA LEU A 210 -53.57 -9.02 4.77
C LEU A 210 -53.21 -8.82 6.25
N ASP A 211 -53.77 -7.80 6.91
CA ASP A 211 -53.58 -7.58 8.34
C ASP A 211 -54.21 -8.70 9.19
N LEU A 212 -55.36 -9.24 8.75
CA LEU A 212 -55.98 -10.40 9.40
C LEU A 212 -55.13 -11.67 9.24
N GLU A 213 -54.55 -11.94 8.07
CA GLU A 213 -53.66 -13.08 7.86
C GLU A 213 -52.40 -12.98 8.73
N GLU A 214 -51.79 -11.80 8.86
CA GLU A 214 -50.61 -11.60 9.70
C GLU A 214 -50.92 -11.76 11.20
N PHE A 215 -52.12 -11.35 11.63
CA PHE A 215 -52.60 -11.50 13.01
C PHE A 215 -53.02 -12.95 13.34
N TYR A 216 -53.70 -13.63 12.42
CA TYR A 216 -54.10 -15.03 12.58
C TYR A 216 -52.91 -15.99 12.55
N ASN A 217 -51.92 -15.76 11.68
CA ASN A 217 -50.72 -16.60 11.62
C ASN A 217 -49.90 -16.53 12.91
N LYS A 218 -49.88 -15.39 13.61
CA LYS A 218 -49.24 -15.28 14.94
C LYS A 218 -50.06 -15.94 16.07
N SER A 219 -51.37 -16.09 15.92
CA SER A 219 -52.24 -16.64 16.98
C SER A 219 -52.52 -18.14 16.83
N ILE A 220 -52.60 -18.68 15.61
CA ILE A 220 -52.92 -20.10 15.38
C ILE A 220 -51.69 -20.97 15.62
N VAL A 221 -50.53 -20.57 15.09
CA VAL A 221 -49.28 -21.34 15.21
C VAL A 221 -48.86 -21.54 16.68
N PHE A 222 -49.12 -20.55 17.55
CA PHE A 222 -48.84 -20.65 18.99
C PHE A 222 -49.91 -21.41 19.79
N ARG A 223 -51.08 -21.70 19.23
CA ARG A 223 -52.17 -22.44 19.90
C ARG A 223 -52.36 -23.86 19.37
N ASP A 224 -51.62 -24.23 18.34
CA ASP A 224 -51.60 -25.58 17.79
C ASP A 224 -50.86 -26.53 18.73
N GLU A 225 -51.54 -27.59 19.17
CA GLU A 225 -51.05 -28.54 20.16
C GLU A 225 -49.84 -29.35 19.64
N GLU A 226 -49.75 -29.58 18.31
CA GLU A 226 -48.60 -30.26 17.71
C GLU A 226 -47.38 -29.33 17.65
N VAL A 227 -47.58 -28.06 17.32
CA VAL A 227 -46.50 -27.06 17.30
C VAL A 227 -45.96 -26.82 18.71
N GLN A 228 -46.83 -26.77 19.72
CA GLN A 228 -46.41 -26.65 21.13
C GLN A 228 -45.62 -27.88 21.60
N LYS A 229 -46.06 -29.10 21.24
CA LYS A 229 -45.31 -30.34 21.56
C LYS A 229 -43.94 -30.35 20.89
N LEU A 230 -43.86 -29.98 19.61
CA LEU A 230 -42.60 -29.93 18.88
C LEU A 230 -41.64 -28.89 19.47
N MET A 231 -42.13 -27.70 19.83
CA MET A 231 -41.31 -26.70 20.52
C MET A 231 -40.80 -27.20 21.89
N TYR A 232 -41.62 -27.95 22.62
CA TYR A 232 -41.23 -28.52 23.92
C TYR A 232 -40.16 -29.61 23.79
N GLU A 233 -40.21 -30.42 22.74
CA GLU A 233 -39.16 -31.40 22.45
C GLU A 233 -37.84 -30.73 22.04
N ILE A 234 -37.90 -29.71 21.18
CA ILE A 234 -36.71 -28.94 20.79
C ILE A 234 -36.07 -28.25 22.01
N LEU A 235 -36.88 -27.68 22.91
CA LEU A 235 -36.38 -27.06 24.14
C LEU A 235 -35.74 -28.07 25.12
N LYS A 236 -36.17 -29.33 25.09
CA LYS A 236 -35.57 -30.42 25.88
C LYS A 236 -34.20 -30.85 25.38
N GLU A 237 -33.90 -30.67 24.09
CA GLU A 237 -32.57 -30.99 23.54
C GLU A 237 -31.54 -29.87 23.77
N VAL A 238 -32.00 -28.68 24.14
CA VAL A 238 -31.15 -27.48 24.33
C VAL A 238 -30.77 -27.25 25.82
N ILE A 239 -31.40 -27.97 26.76
CA ILE A 239 -31.11 -27.94 28.21
C ILE A 239 -30.47 -29.26 28.63
#